data_AF-A0A1F9DTF2-F1
#
_entry.id   AF-A0A1F9DTF2-F1
#
_cell.length_a   1.000
_cell.length_b   1.000
_cell.length_c   1.000
_cell.angle_alpha   90.00
_cell.angle_beta   90.00
_cell.angle_gamma   90.00
#
_symmetry.space_group_name_H-M   'P 1'
#
loop_
_entity.id
_entity.type
_entity.pdbx_description
1 polymer ?
#
loop_
_entity_poly.entity_id
_entity_poly.type
_entity_poly.pdbx_seq_one_letter_code
_entity_poly.pdbx_strand_id
1 'polypeptide(L)'
;MVFEASNGDLNLYIDIHQYNTDSKIQVATVGISRKEASIVKMLYQDIRGRILGNQSDIPAVDLLIEPLEAIEIGAWAAKVEGILRLARKSMHFELPSDQTFATDEAKEKYTRIFAALLKEAVPYLLSQETGTIRGKLR
;
A
#
# COMPACT_ATOMS: atom_id res chain seq x y z
N MET A 1 7.88 20.24 -4.02
CA MET A 1 7.99 18.84 -3.54
C MET A 1 6.64 18.36 -2.98
N VAL A 2 6.39 17.05 -2.84
CA VAL A 2 5.09 16.49 -2.38
C VAL A 2 4.62 17.11 -1.05
N PHE A 3 5.54 17.33 -0.11
CA PHE A 3 5.24 17.93 1.19
C PHE A 3 4.83 19.42 1.11
N GLU A 4 5.42 20.17 0.19
CA GLU A 4 5.05 21.57 -0.05
C GLU A 4 3.67 21.63 -0.73
N ALA A 5 3.38 20.69 -1.62
CA ALA A 5 2.07 20.57 -2.27
C ALA A 5 0.94 20.19 -1.29
N SER A 6 1.26 19.54 -0.17
CA SER A 6 0.30 19.18 0.88
C SER A 6 0.11 20.26 1.95
N ASN A 7 0.68 21.47 1.79
CA ASN A 7 0.67 22.54 2.81
C ASN A 7 1.10 22.05 4.22
N GLY A 8 1.97 21.04 4.29
CA GLY A 8 2.47 20.49 5.54
C GLY A 8 1.57 19.46 6.26
N ASP A 9 0.36 19.14 5.77
CA ASP A 9 -0.53 18.14 6.40
C ASP A 9 -0.75 16.92 5.48
N LEU A 10 0.30 16.12 5.30
CA LEU A 10 0.24 14.89 4.51
C LEU A 10 -0.23 13.73 5.39
N ASN A 11 -1.52 13.41 5.35
CA ASN A 11 -2.10 12.35 6.18
C ASN A 11 -1.79 10.93 5.68
N LEU A 12 -1.64 10.76 4.37
CA LEU A 12 -1.31 9.47 3.75
C LEU A 12 -0.43 9.68 2.52
N TYR A 13 0.68 8.96 2.46
CA TYR A 13 1.54 8.86 1.29
C TYR A 13 1.60 7.42 0.79
N ILE A 14 1.46 7.22 -0.52
CA ILE A 14 1.58 5.90 -1.14
C ILE A 14 2.47 6.04 -2.36
N ASP A 15 3.52 5.22 -2.43
CA ASP A 15 4.32 5.02 -3.63
C ASP A 15 4.31 3.55 -4.06
N ILE A 16 4.39 3.36 -5.37
CA ILE A 16 4.36 2.06 -6.01
C ILE A 16 5.48 2.04 -7.04
N HIS A 17 6.49 1.20 -6.79
CA HIS A 17 7.63 1.02 -7.67
C HIS A 17 7.77 -0.43 -8.11
N GLN A 18 8.52 -0.64 -9.17
CA GLN A 18 8.85 -1.96 -9.69
C GLN A 18 10.37 -2.12 -9.70
N TYR A 19 10.90 -2.78 -8.67
CA TYR A 19 12.31 -3.11 -8.59
C TYR A 19 12.59 -4.43 -7.83
N ASN A 20 11.55 -5.14 -7.40
CA ASN A 20 11.73 -6.29 -6.54
C ASN A 20 12.11 -7.56 -7.32
N THR A 21 13.13 -8.29 -6.89
CA THR A 21 13.45 -9.61 -7.48
C THR A 21 12.65 -10.76 -6.87
N ASP A 22 11.92 -10.51 -5.78
CA ASP A 22 10.95 -11.47 -5.23
C ASP A 22 9.71 -11.59 -6.13
N SER A 23 9.17 -12.79 -6.16
CA SER A 23 7.87 -13.16 -6.75
C SER A 23 6.65 -12.50 -6.10
N LYS A 24 6.80 -11.90 -4.90
CA LYS A 24 5.70 -11.27 -4.14
C LYS A 24 5.80 -9.75 -4.14
N ILE A 25 4.64 -9.10 -4.06
CA ILE A 25 4.55 -7.67 -3.74
C ILE A 25 4.91 -7.50 -2.26
N GLN A 26 5.87 -6.64 -1.97
CA GLN A 26 6.24 -6.31 -0.60
C GLN A 26 5.80 -4.88 -0.28
N VAL A 27 5.15 -4.70 0.87
CA VAL A 27 4.63 -3.40 1.29
C VAL A 27 5.25 -2.98 2.61
N ALA A 28 6.18 -2.04 2.50
CA ALA A 28 6.80 -1.41 3.65
C ALA A 28 5.88 -0.31 4.19
N THR A 29 5.76 -0.18 5.51
CA THR A 29 4.79 0.75 6.11
C THR A 29 5.38 1.65 7.19
N VAL A 30 4.79 2.84 7.36
CA VAL A 30 5.02 3.77 8.48
C VAL A 30 3.66 4.21 9.01
N GLY A 31 3.47 4.16 10.33
CA GLY A 31 2.21 4.61 10.98
C GLY A 31 0.99 3.72 10.72
N ILE A 32 1.14 2.59 10.00
CA ILE A 32 0.08 1.61 9.73
C ILE A 32 0.04 0.58 10.86
N SER A 33 -1.12 0.40 11.48
CA SER A 33 -1.34 -0.62 12.50
C SER A 33 -1.50 -2.02 11.90
N ARG A 34 -1.31 -3.07 12.70
CA ARG A 34 -1.62 -4.46 12.29
C ARG A 34 -3.05 -4.63 11.78
N LYS A 35 -4.03 -3.95 12.40
CA LYS A 35 -5.44 -4.01 11.99
C LYS A 35 -5.64 -3.42 10.59
N GLU A 36 -5.04 -2.26 10.33
CA GLU A 36 -5.11 -1.59 9.03
C GLU A 36 -4.39 -2.41 7.95
N ALA A 37 -3.18 -2.90 8.24
CA ALA A 37 -2.46 -3.79 7.33
C ALA A 37 -3.26 -5.07 7.00
N SER A 38 -4.00 -5.62 7.98
CA SER A 38 -4.87 -6.78 7.77
C SER A 38 -6.01 -6.45 6.81
N ILE A 39 -6.64 -5.28 6.98
CA ILE A 39 -7.70 -4.82 6.08
C ILE A 39 -7.17 -4.66 4.66
N VAL A 40 -6.04 -3.97 4.48
CA VAL A 40 -5.39 -3.81 3.17
C VAL A 40 -5.13 -5.16 2.51
N LYS A 41 -4.52 -6.11 3.24
CA LYS A 41 -4.19 -7.43 2.70
C LYS A 41 -5.43 -8.23 2.30
N MET A 42 -6.47 -8.22 3.13
CA MET A 42 -7.74 -8.89 2.81
C MET A 42 -8.41 -8.29 1.57
N LEU A 43 -8.49 -6.95 1.50
CA LEU A 43 -9.05 -6.25 0.34
C LEU A 43 -8.27 -6.59 -0.94
N TYR A 44 -6.94 -6.57 -0.87
CA TYR A 44 -6.10 -6.95 -2.00
C TYR A 44 -6.40 -8.37 -2.50
N GLN A 45 -6.45 -9.34 -1.58
CA GLN A 45 -6.70 -10.75 -1.93
C GLN A 45 -8.07 -10.94 -2.60
N ASP A 46 -9.11 -10.31 -2.05
CA ASP A 46 -10.47 -10.36 -2.61
C ASP A 46 -10.52 -9.70 -4.00
N ILE A 47 -10.01 -8.47 -4.14
CA ILE A 47 -10.00 -7.71 -5.38
C ILE A 47 -9.22 -8.46 -6.47
N ARG A 48 -8.02 -8.95 -6.15
CA ARG A 48 -7.19 -9.75 -7.07
C ARG A 48 -7.95 -10.98 -7.54
N GLY A 49 -8.56 -11.72 -6.62
CA GLY A 49 -9.36 -12.91 -6.95
C GLY A 49 -10.51 -12.60 -7.91
N ARG A 50 -11.24 -11.51 -7.67
CA ARG A 50 -12.34 -11.07 -8.53
C ARG A 50 -11.89 -10.61 -9.92
N ILE A 51 -10.76 -9.89 -10.02
CA ILE A 51 -10.30 -9.30 -11.29
C ILE A 51 -9.57 -10.30 -12.18
N LEU A 52 -8.75 -11.18 -11.59
CA LEU A 52 -8.06 -12.23 -12.35
C LEU A 52 -9.01 -13.39 -12.68
N GLY A 53 -9.96 -13.69 -11.78
CA GLY A 53 -10.87 -14.82 -11.93
C GLY A 53 -10.14 -16.17 -12.00
N ASN A 54 -10.86 -17.24 -12.33
CA ASN A 54 -10.30 -18.59 -12.42
C ASN A 54 -9.72 -18.95 -13.81
N GLN A 55 -9.65 -17.98 -14.74
CA GLN A 55 -9.39 -18.24 -16.17
C GLN A 55 -8.29 -17.37 -16.78
N SER A 56 -7.55 -16.62 -15.97
CA SER A 56 -6.48 -15.77 -16.49
C SER A 56 -5.13 -16.49 -16.42
N ASP A 57 -4.39 -16.46 -17.52
CA ASP A 57 -2.97 -16.89 -17.57
C ASP A 57 -2.04 -15.91 -16.83
N ILE A 58 -2.59 -14.85 -16.24
CA ILE A 58 -1.86 -13.85 -15.46
C ILE A 58 -1.59 -14.40 -14.06
N PRO A 59 -0.33 -14.44 -13.60
CA PRO A 59 0.01 -14.92 -12.25
C PRO A 59 -0.73 -14.16 -11.15
N ALA A 60 -1.24 -14.88 -10.15
CA ALA A 60 -1.81 -14.31 -8.94
C ALA A 60 -0.69 -14.05 -7.91
N VAL A 61 -0.21 -12.81 -7.86
CA VAL A 61 0.95 -12.38 -7.06
C VAL A 61 0.52 -12.07 -5.65
N ASP A 62 1.11 -12.71 -4.64
CA ASP A 62 0.78 -12.42 -3.24
C ASP A 62 1.36 -11.09 -2.75
N LEU A 63 0.71 -10.52 -1.73
CA LEU A 63 1.12 -9.29 -1.07
C LEU A 63 1.55 -9.58 0.38
N LEU A 64 2.79 -9.26 0.71
CA LEU A 64 3.34 -9.21 2.06
C LEU A 64 3.31 -7.77 2.55
N ILE A 65 2.90 -7.55 3.81
CA ILE A 65 2.77 -6.20 4.34
C ILE A 65 3.23 -6.13 5.80
N GLU A 66 4.03 -5.13 6.11
CA GLU A 66 4.35 -4.82 7.50
C GLU A 66 3.15 -4.18 8.21
N PRO A 67 2.92 -4.43 9.50
CA PRO A 67 3.69 -5.29 10.40
C PRO A 67 3.07 -6.69 10.58
N LEU A 68 2.44 -7.24 9.53
CA LEU A 68 1.91 -8.61 9.53
C LEU A 68 3.01 -9.61 9.23
N GLU A 69 3.78 -9.33 8.17
CA GLU A 69 4.89 -10.15 7.74
C GLU A 69 6.19 -9.36 7.74
N ALA A 70 7.31 -10.09 7.91
CA ALA A 70 8.63 -9.55 7.58
C ALA A 70 8.75 -9.45 6.05
N ILE A 71 9.38 -8.38 5.58
CA ILE A 71 9.67 -8.13 4.17
C ILE A 71 11.17 -7.94 3.99
N GLU A 72 11.69 -8.27 2.83
CA GLU A 72 13.11 -8.12 2.50
C GLU A 72 13.43 -6.68 2.09
N ILE A 73 12.54 -6.04 1.32
CA ILE A 73 12.68 -4.65 0.90
C ILE A 73 11.92 -3.74 1.87
N GLY A 74 12.57 -3.44 2.99
CA GLY A 74 12.00 -2.62 4.07
C GLY A 74 11.99 -1.11 3.83
N ALA A 75 12.50 -0.63 2.69
CA ALA A 75 12.64 0.81 2.36
C ALA A 75 13.27 1.66 3.50
N TRP A 76 14.25 1.10 4.22
CA TRP A 76 14.71 1.65 5.51
C TRP A 76 15.19 3.11 5.42
N ALA A 77 15.99 3.45 4.41
CA ALA A 77 16.45 4.83 4.21
C ALA A 77 15.28 5.79 3.99
N ALA A 78 14.26 5.38 3.24
CA ALA A 78 13.07 6.19 2.98
C ALA A 78 12.17 6.33 4.23
N LYS A 79 12.15 5.32 5.10
CA LYS A 79 11.44 5.35 6.39
C LYS A 79 12.12 6.20 7.46
N VAL A 80 13.45 6.18 7.53
CA VAL A 80 14.18 6.87 8.61
C VAL A 80 14.50 8.31 8.23
N GLU A 81 14.91 8.55 6.98
CA GLU A 81 15.40 9.86 6.55
C GLU A 81 14.56 10.48 5.42
N GLY A 82 13.85 9.65 4.63
CA GLY A 82 13.16 10.06 3.41
C GLY A 82 11.66 10.38 3.53
N ILE A 83 10.99 10.36 2.38
CA ILE A 83 9.61 10.83 2.21
C ILE A 83 8.58 10.06 3.06
N LEU A 84 8.82 8.79 3.37
CA LEU A 84 7.84 7.93 4.05
C LEU A 84 7.58 8.37 5.51
N ARG A 85 8.49 9.11 6.14
CA ARG A 85 8.27 9.65 7.50
C ARG A 85 7.55 10.99 7.52
N LEU A 86 7.43 11.66 6.38
CA LEU A 86 6.85 13.00 6.31
C LEU A 86 5.32 12.97 6.38
N ALA A 87 4.71 11.84 6.02
CA ALA A 87 3.29 11.62 6.19
C ALA A 87 2.99 10.92 7.53
N ARG A 88 1.78 11.14 8.08
CA ARG A 88 1.33 10.41 9.28
C ARG A 88 1.29 8.90 9.04
N LYS A 89 0.92 8.51 7.82
CA LYS A 89 0.88 7.13 7.35
C LYS A 89 1.52 7.05 5.98
N SER A 90 2.31 6.00 5.78
CA SER A 90 2.91 5.72 4.47
C SER A 90 2.87 4.24 4.14
N MET A 91 2.70 3.95 2.86
CA MET A 91 2.82 2.61 2.29
C MET A 91 3.70 2.66 1.06
N HIS A 92 4.67 1.77 1.00
CA HIS A 92 5.61 1.65 -0.10
C HIS A 92 5.54 0.27 -0.71
N PHE A 93 5.00 0.20 -1.92
CA PHE A 93 4.82 -1.04 -2.64
C PHE A 93 6.01 -1.29 -3.56
N GLU A 94 6.63 -2.44 -3.38
CA GLU A 94 7.67 -2.96 -4.26
C GLU A 94 7.13 -4.15 -5.03
N LEU A 95 6.87 -3.91 -6.31
CA LEU A 95 6.35 -4.90 -7.24
C LEU A 95 7.47 -5.79 -7.79
N PRO A 96 7.21 -7.09 -8.02
CA PRO A 96 8.10 -7.96 -8.79
C PRO A 96 8.52 -7.33 -10.12
N SER A 97 9.82 -7.29 -10.39
CA SER A 97 10.45 -6.82 -11.62
C SER A 97 10.72 -7.95 -12.62
N ASP A 98 10.35 -9.18 -12.28
CA ASP A 98 10.39 -10.31 -13.19
C ASP A 98 9.28 -10.19 -14.26
N GLN A 99 9.11 -11.24 -15.07
CA GLN A 99 8.15 -11.21 -16.18
C GLN A 99 6.67 -11.20 -15.73
N THR A 100 6.39 -11.17 -14.43
CA THR A 100 5.04 -11.18 -13.85
C THR A 100 4.12 -10.08 -14.39
N PHE A 101 4.66 -8.90 -14.68
CA PHE A 101 3.91 -7.78 -15.27
C PHE A 101 4.39 -7.42 -16.69
N ALA A 102 4.98 -8.37 -17.43
CA ALA A 102 5.60 -8.08 -18.72
C ALA A 102 4.56 -7.78 -19.83
N THR A 103 3.39 -8.41 -19.77
CA THR A 103 2.34 -8.24 -20.80
C THR A 103 1.47 -7.02 -20.52
N ASP A 104 0.94 -6.40 -21.59
CA ASP A 104 0.03 -5.26 -21.44
C ASP A 104 -1.27 -5.65 -20.73
N GLU A 105 -1.74 -6.89 -20.94
CA GLU A 105 -2.89 -7.43 -20.22
C GLU A 105 -2.61 -7.55 -18.72
N ALA A 106 -1.45 -8.07 -18.33
CA ALA A 106 -1.04 -8.15 -16.92
C ALA A 106 -0.95 -6.76 -16.29
N LYS A 107 -0.32 -5.80 -16.98
CA LYS A 107 -0.24 -4.40 -16.52
C LYS A 107 -1.62 -3.78 -16.34
N GLU A 108 -2.53 -3.96 -17.29
CA GLU A 108 -3.89 -3.43 -17.21
C GLU A 108 -4.63 -4.01 -16.00
N LYS A 109 -4.58 -5.34 -15.82
CA LYS A 109 -5.26 -6.03 -14.73
C LYS A 109 -4.72 -5.62 -13.37
N TYR A 110 -3.41 -5.57 -13.21
CA TYR A 110 -2.79 -5.12 -11.95
C TYR A 110 -3.01 -3.65 -11.68
N THR A 111 -3.02 -2.79 -12.71
CA THR A 111 -3.43 -1.39 -12.55
C THR A 111 -4.85 -1.28 -12.01
N ARG A 112 -5.79 -2.09 -12.51
CA ARG A 112 -7.17 -2.14 -12.02
C ARG A 112 -7.26 -2.68 -10.58
N ILE A 113 -6.45 -3.68 -10.25
CA ILE A 113 -6.36 -4.22 -8.88
C ILE A 113 -5.87 -3.14 -7.91
N PHE A 114 -4.77 -2.44 -8.22
CA PHE A 114 -4.26 -1.38 -7.36
C PHE A 114 -5.23 -0.19 -7.27
N ALA A 115 -5.83 0.23 -8.38
CA ALA A 115 -6.81 1.30 -8.36
C ALA A 115 -8.01 0.97 -7.45
N ALA A 116 -8.54 -0.26 -7.54
CA ALA A 116 -9.61 -0.73 -6.68
C ALA A 116 -9.16 -0.84 -5.22
N LEU A 117 -7.96 -1.37 -4.96
CA LEU A 117 -7.39 -1.47 -3.61
C LEU A 117 -7.31 -0.09 -2.97
N LEU A 118 -6.72 0.89 -3.66
CA LEU A 118 -6.57 2.25 -3.13
C LEU A 118 -7.93 2.88 -2.86
N LYS A 119 -8.90 2.71 -3.77
CA LYS A 119 -10.26 3.22 -3.59
C LYS A 119 -10.94 2.65 -2.33
N GLU A 120 -10.76 1.36 -2.05
CA GLU A 120 -11.40 0.68 -0.93
C GLU A 120 -10.62 0.84 0.38
N ALA A 121 -9.29 0.85 0.35
CA ALA A 121 -8.44 0.88 1.55
C ALA A 121 -8.27 2.28 2.15
N VAL A 122 -8.12 3.33 1.33
CA VAL A 122 -7.83 4.70 1.78
C VAL A 122 -8.80 5.22 2.86
N PRO A 123 -10.14 5.02 2.74
CA PRO A 123 -11.06 5.43 3.80
C PRO A 123 -10.73 4.81 5.16
N TYR A 124 -10.36 3.52 5.20
CA TYR A 124 -9.99 2.85 6.46
C TYR A 124 -8.69 3.41 7.03
N LEU A 125 -7.71 3.68 6.17
CA LEU A 125 -6.41 4.24 6.55
C LEU A 125 -6.53 5.66 7.12
N LEU A 126 -7.52 6.43 6.68
CA LEU A 126 -7.75 7.80 7.15
C LEU A 126 -8.77 7.88 8.31
N SER A 127 -9.58 6.83 8.55
CA SER A 127 -10.73 6.87 9.47
C SER A 127 -10.45 6.95 10.98
N GLN A 128 -9.20 7.05 11.43
CA GLN A 128 -8.85 6.98 12.86
C GLN A 128 -8.54 8.34 13.53
N GLU A 129 -8.82 9.47 12.89
CA GLU A 129 -8.57 10.80 13.49
C GLU A 129 -9.73 11.40 14.31
N THR A 130 -10.87 10.72 14.44
CA THR A 130 -12.00 11.21 15.24
C THR A 130 -12.07 10.59 16.64
N GLY A 131 -10.97 10.70 17.40
CA GLY A 131 -10.92 10.31 18.80
C GLY A 131 -10.12 11.28 19.65
N THR A 132 -10.82 12.19 20.36
CA THR A 132 -10.34 13.09 21.46
C THR A 132 -9.77 14.43 20.93
N ILE A 133 -10.33 15.63 21.17
CA ILE A 133 -10.87 16.24 22.41
C ILE A 133 -12.15 17.04 22.12
N ARG A 134 -13.31 16.60 22.64
CA ARG A 134 -14.39 17.50 23.11
C ARG A 134 -14.38 17.41 24.63
N GLY A 135 -13.68 18.34 25.27
CA GLY A 135 -13.48 18.35 26.72
C GLY A 135 -13.41 19.78 27.25
N LYS A 136 -14.59 20.38 27.39
CA LYS A 136 -14.97 21.51 28.27
C LYS A 136 -13.96 22.66 28.47
N LEU A 137 -14.32 23.80 27.87
CA LEU A 137 -14.07 25.12 28.45
C LEU A 137 -14.50 25.11 29.92
N ARG A 138 -13.58 25.48 30.81
CA ARG A 138 -13.89 26.07 32.11
C ARG A 138 -13.63 27.56 32.00
#